data_AF-A0A7S0QN46-F1
#
_entry.id   AF-A0A7S0QN46-F1
#
_cell.length_a   1.000
_cell.length_b   1.000
_cell.length_c   1.000
_cell.angle_alpha   90.00
_cell.angle_beta   90.00
_cell.angle_gamma   90.00
#
_symmetry.space_group_name_H-M   'P 1'
#
loop_
_entity.id
_entity.type
_entity.pdbx_description
1 polymer ?
#
loop_
_entity_poly.entity_id
_entity_poly.type
_entity_poly.pdbx_seq_one_letter_code
_entity_poly.pdbx_strand_id
1 'polypeptide(L)'
;MKNGTSTCSSHIKDALEKILQASGSEWLHQRELSELKAACQSALASLKAEGSTATDVSDCDLQPGTEPTDAENTINVENDRLICAHYTPFKIALESKISSVVIIALESLHKFLVHGFMRGNFSCPKHSKSILVVDALVQGASSCVGSNVQDPKIQIQVVRLLQDIVVLEPCHVHSSSLLLCFRTCFNIYLVCQNTSHQSAARAALTRIIHTVMHRMEDMTIDPEIAAAAAAIAAAAA
;
A
#
# COMPACT_ATOMS: atom_id res chain seq x y z
N MET A 1 22.09 -0.78 -14.74
CA MET A 1 21.13 -0.97 -13.61
C MET A 1 19.96 0.03 -13.72
N LYS A 2 19.31 0.16 -14.89
CA LYS A 2 18.16 1.05 -15.13
C LYS A 2 16.80 0.32 -15.08
N ASN A 3 16.80 -0.96 -14.67
CA ASN A 3 15.68 -1.86 -14.97
C ASN A 3 14.60 -1.87 -13.88
N GLY A 4 14.91 -1.49 -12.64
CA GLY A 4 13.95 -1.52 -11.54
C GLY A 4 12.84 -0.46 -11.67
N THR A 5 13.22 0.81 -11.85
CA THR A 5 12.29 1.94 -12.00
C THR A 5 11.49 1.88 -13.31
N SER A 6 12.12 1.45 -14.41
CA SER A 6 11.40 1.25 -15.68
C SER A 6 10.37 0.13 -15.59
N THR A 7 10.66 -0.92 -14.81
CA THR A 7 9.71 -1.99 -14.52
C THR A 7 8.58 -1.51 -13.62
N CYS A 8 8.83 -0.70 -12.59
CA CYS A 8 7.77 -0.12 -11.77
C CYS A 8 6.83 0.76 -12.62
N SER A 9 7.38 1.64 -13.45
CA SER A 9 6.61 2.49 -14.37
C SER A 9 5.73 1.70 -15.34
N SER A 10 6.24 0.61 -15.92
CA SER A 10 5.43 -0.25 -16.81
C SER A 10 4.28 -0.92 -16.06
N HIS A 11 4.53 -1.41 -14.84
CA HIS A 11 3.50 -2.01 -14.00
C HIS A 11 2.40 -1.03 -13.60
N ILE A 12 2.74 0.23 -13.31
CA ILE A 12 1.76 1.28 -13.04
C ILE A 12 0.93 1.58 -14.30
N LYS A 13 1.57 1.70 -15.47
CA LYS A 13 0.87 1.91 -16.76
C LYS A 13 -0.14 0.80 -17.02
N ASP A 14 0.30 -0.45 -16.95
CA ASP A 14 -0.55 -1.63 -17.18
C ASP A 14 -1.73 -1.66 -16.21
N ALA A 15 -1.52 -1.32 -14.94
CA ALA A 15 -2.57 -1.27 -13.94
C ALA A 15 -3.62 -0.19 -14.25
N LEU A 16 -3.18 1.02 -14.62
CA LEU A 16 -4.06 2.13 -14.97
C LEU A 16 -4.87 1.84 -16.25
N GLU A 17 -4.26 1.19 -17.24
CA GLU A 17 -4.95 0.78 -18.47
C GLU A 17 -6.02 -0.29 -18.17
N LYS A 18 -5.74 -1.27 -17.31
CA LYS A 18 -6.73 -2.26 -16.87
C LYS A 18 -7.90 -1.62 -16.12
N ILE A 19 -7.64 -0.65 -15.25
CA ILE A 19 -8.68 0.10 -14.54
C ILE A 19 -9.56 0.87 -15.55
N LEU A 20 -8.95 1.53 -16.54
CA LEU A 20 -9.68 2.23 -17.59
C LEU A 20 -10.56 1.29 -18.41
N GLN A 21 -10.05 0.11 -18.79
CA GLN A 21 -10.82 -0.90 -19.53
C GLN A 21 -12.02 -1.40 -18.73
N ALA A 22 -11.83 -1.73 -17.44
CA ALA A 22 -12.93 -2.16 -16.57
C ALA A 22 -13.97 -1.05 -16.33
N SER A 23 -13.55 0.22 -16.28
CA SER A 23 -14.46 1.36 -16.20
C SER A 23 -15.21 1.65 -17.51
N GLY A 24 -14.84 1.03 -18.63
CA GLY A 24 -15.48 1.25 -19.94
C GLY A 24 -16.79 0.48 -20.11
N SER A 25 -16.91 -0.67 -19.44
CA SER A 25 -18.04 -1.60 -19.59
C SER A 25 -19.29 -1.23 -18.79
N GLU A 26 -19.19 -0.29 -17.83
CA GLU A 26 -20.27 0.02 -16.89
C GLU A 26 -20.76 1.47 -17.04
N TRP A 27 -22.03 1.62 -17.43
CA TRP A 27 -22.69 2.92 -17.69
C TRP A 27 -23.40 3.50 -16.46
N LEU A 28 -23.61 2.69 -15.40
CA LEU A 28 -24.45 3.05 -14.25
C LEU A 28 -23.87 4.17 -13.37
N HIS A 29 -22.54 4.38 -13.37
CA HIS A 29 -21.82 5.29 -12.47
C HIS A 29 -21.01 6.35 -13.24
N GLN A 30 -21.57 6.86 -14.34
CA GLN A 30 -20.89 7.75 -15.31
C GLN A 30 -20.14 8.95 -14.68
N ARG A 31 -20.68 9.56 -13.60
CA ARG A 31 -20.10 10.74 -12.96
C ARG A 31 -18.87 10.41 -12.12
N GLU A 32 -18.95 9.39 -11.25
CA GLU A 32 -17.81 8.91 -10.45
C GLU A 32 -16.69 8.38 -11.39
N LEU A 33 -17.09 7.73 -12.49
CA LEU A 33 -16.13 7.20 -13.47
C LEU A 33 -15.46 8.28 -14.31
N SER A 34 -16.09 9.44 -14.48
CA SER A 34 -15.50 10.55 -15.23
C SER A 34 -14.28 11.12 -14.50
N GLU A 35 -14.35 11.23 -13.17
CA GLU A 35 -13.25 11.68 -12.33
C GLU A 35 -12.13 10.64 -12.30
N LEU A 36 -12.47 9.36 -12.13
CA LEU A 36 -11.50 8.27 -12.18
C LEU A 36 -10.77 8.24 -13.54
N LYS A 37 -11.52 8.34 -14.65
CA LYS A 37 -10.95 8.37 -16.01
C LYS A 37 -10.01 9.55 -16.20
N ALA A 38 -10.39 10.75 -15.74
CA ALA A 38 -9.54 11.93 -15.81
C ALA A 38 -8.25 11.75 -15.00
N ALA A 39 -8.34 11.21 -13.77
CA ALA A 39 -7.18 10.94 -12.93
C ALA A 39 -6.23 9.90 -13.54
N CYS A 40 -6.76 8.79 -14.08
CA CYS A 40 -5.97 7.78 -14.78
C CYS A 40 -5.30 8.35 -16.03
N GLN A 41 -6.01 9.15 -16.84
CA GLN A 41 -5.45 9.77 -18.05
C GLN A 41 -4.35 10.79 -17.72
N SER A 42 -4.54 11.59 -16.67
CA SER A 42 -3.52 12.52 -16.18
C SER A 42 -2.26 11.79 -15.71
N ALA A 43 -2.41 10.72 -14.92
CA ALA A 43 -1.29 9.90 -14.47
C ALA A 43 -0.54 9.23 -15.63
N LEU A 44 -1.27 8.70 -16.62
CA LEU A 44 -0.68 8.11 -17.83
C LEU A 44 0.07 9.15 -18.69
N ALA A 45 -0.41 10.39 -18.75
CA ALA A 45 0.27 11.46 -19.48
C ALA A 45 1.61 11.81 -18.82
N SER A 46 1.65 11.93 -17.49
CA SER A 46 2.89 12.15 -16.73
C SER A 46 3.90 11.02 -16.95
N LEU A 47 3.46 9.77 -16.85
CA LEU A 47 4.31 8.59 -17.06
C LEU A 47 4.81 8.43 -18.51
N LYS A 48 4.14 9.06 -19.48
CA LYS A 48 4.61 9.13 -20.89
C LYS A 48 5.62 10.25 -21.08
N ALA A 49 5.44 11.40 -20.43
CA ALA A 49 6.38 12.52 -20.47
C ALA A 49 7.75 12.14 -19.87
N GLU A 50 7.76 11.44 -18.74
CA GLU A 50 8.98 10.93 -18.09
C GLU A 50 9.76 9.92 -18.96
N GLY A 51 9.08 9.23 -19.88
CA GLY A 51 9.72 8.34 -20.86
C GLY A 51 10.43 9.08 -22.00
N SER A 52 10.19 10.39 -22.16
CA SER A 52 10.71 11.21 -23.28
C SER A 52 11.73 12.26 -22.84
N THR A 53 11.80 12.60 -21.54
CA THR A 53 12.77 13.57 -20.99
C THR A 53 13.76 12.88 -20.06
N ALA A 54 14.76 12.23 -20.64
CA ALA A 54 15.99 11.89 -19.93
C ALA A 54 16.93 13.10 -19.93
N THR A 55 16.59 14.19 -19.23
CA THR A 55 17.54 15.27 -18.93
C THR A 55 17.02 16.17 -17.80
N ASP A 56 17.86 16.33 -16.76
CA ASP A 56 17.98 17.38 -15.75
C ASP A 56 16.75 17.90 -15.00
N VAL A 57 16.73 17.73 -13.66
CA VAL A 57 16.94 18.77 -12.61
C VAL A 57 16.47 18.21 -11.25
N SER A 58 17.31 18.19 -10.22
CA SER A 58 17.61 19.27 -9.26
C SER A 58 16.49 19.57 -8.26
N ASP A 59 16.86 19.36 -6.98
CA ASP A 59 16.44 20.02 -5.75
C ASP A 59 14.97 19.90 -5.29
N CYS A 60 14.76 19.00 -4.33
CA CYS A 60 13.64 19.06 -3.39
C CYS A 60 14.20 18.70 -2.00
N ASP A 61 14.18 19.66 -1.08
CA ASP A 61 14.53 19.53 0.33
C ASP A 61 13.94 18.24 0.94
N LEU A 62 14.81 17.28 1.24
CA LEU A 62 14.51 16.06 1.98
C LEU A 62 15.21 16.18 3.33
N GLN A 63 14.46 16.11 4.43
CA GLN A 63 15.08 15.78 5.72
C GLN A 63 15.51 14.30 5.67
N PRO A 64 16.82 13.99 5.71
CA PRO A 64 17.30 12.62 5.69
C PRO A 64 17.38 12.13 7.14
N GLY A 65 16.46 11.26 7.53
CA GLY A 65 16.66 10.40 8.68
C GLY A 65 17.36 9.12 8.22
N THR A 66 18.66 9.03 8.48
CA THR A 66 19.53 7.83 8.40
C THR A 66 20.18 7.51 7.03
N GLU A 67 21.44 7.10 7.11
CA GLU A 67 22.51 7.10 6.09
C GLU A 67 22.26 6.21 4.84
N PRO A 68 22.81 6.56 3.65
CA PRO A 68 22.68 5.77 2.43
C PRO A 68 23.97 5.00 2.08
N THR A 69 23.89 3.69 1.84
CA THR A 69 25.05 2.92 1.33
C THR A 69 24.82 2.00 0.14
N ASP A 70 23.58 1.69 -0.29
CA ASP A 70 23.37 0.75 -1.41
C ASP A 70 22.55 1.34 -2.56
N ALA A 71 23.02 1.15 -3.80
CA ALA A 71 22.33 1.56 -5.04
C ALA A 71 20.90 0.97 -5.15
N GLU A 72 20.64 -0.15 -4.48
CA GLU A 72 19.33 -0.75 -4.35
C GLU A 72 18.38 0.11 -3.51
N ASN A 73 18.86 0.75 -2.44
CA ASN A 73 18.03 1.61 -1.61
C ASN A 73 17.56 2.84 -2.39
N THR A 74 18.42 3.45 -3.22
CA THR A 74 18.06 4.59 -4.09
C THR A 74 16.98 4.22 -5.11
N ILE A 75 17.04 3.02 -5.70
CA ILE A 75 16.01 2.54 -6.64
C ILE A 75 14.68 2.35 -5.93
N ASN A 76 14.70 1.84 -4.69
CA ASN A 76 13.49 1.61 -3.91
C ASN A 76 12.85 2.92 -3.43
N VAL A 77 13.65 3.92 -3.06
CA VAL A 77 13.19 5.28 -2.77
C VAL A 77 12.47 5.90 -3.97
N GLU A 78 13.03 5.75 -5.17
CA GLU A 78 12.42 6.30 -6.39
C GLU A 78 11.11 5.56 -6.76
N ASN A 79 11.07 4.23 -6.60
CA ASN A 79 9.85 3.44 -6.82
C ASN A 79 8.72 3.85 -5.87
N ASP A 80 9.01 4.02 -4.58
CA ASP A 80 8.03 4.46 -3.60
C ASP A 80 7.51 5.87 -3.95
N ARG A 81 8.40 6.78 -4.39
CA ARG A 81 8.03 8.14 -4.83
C ARG A 81 7.11 8.10 -6.05
N LEU A 82 7.43 7.27 -7.05
CA LEU A 82 6.61 7.11 -8.26
C LEU A 82 5.21 6.59 -7.91
N ILE A 83 5.12 5.56 -7.06
CA ILE A 83 3.82 5.03 -6.63
C ILE A 83 3.05 6.08 -5.85
N CYS A 84 3.71 6.80 -4.94
CA CYS A 84 3.10 7.89 -4.20
C CYS A 84 2.52 8.97 -5.13
N ALA A 85 3.26 9.36 -6.16
CA ALA A 85 2.82 10.36 -7.14
C ALA A 85 1.57 9.91 -7.90
N HIS A 86 1.48 8.61 -8.21
CA HIS A 86 0.38 8.01 -8.97
C HIS A 86 -0.66 7.26 -8.13
N TYR A 87 -0.67 7.43 -6.80
CA TYR A 87 -1.62 6.76 -5.92
C TYR A 87 -3.07 7.30 -6.04
N THR A 88 -3.23 8.55 -6.47
CA THR A 88 -4.55 9.22 -6.59
C THR A 88 -5.59 8.42 -7.40
N PRO A 89 -5.31 7.94 -8.63
CA PRO A 89 -6.25 7.10 -9.37
C PRO A 89 -6.60 5.79 -8.66
N PHE A 90 -5.64 5.17 -7.96
CA PHE A 90 -5.92 3.96 -7.16
C PHE A 90 -6.84 4.27 -5.98
N LYS A 91 -6.63 5.40 -5.29
CA LYS A 91 -7.52 5.83 -4.21
C LYS A 91 -8.97 5.97 -4.70
N ILE A 92 -9.17 6.69 -5.81
CA ILE A 92 -10.50 6.87 -6.40
C ILE A 92 -11.09 5.51 -6.84
N ALA A 93 -10.25 4.62 -7.38
CA ALA A 93 -10.68 3.27 -7.76
C ALA A 93 -11.12 2.42 -6.57
N LEU A 94 -10.47 2.52 -5.40
CA LEU A 94 -10.85 1.83 -4.17
C LEU A 94 -12.14 2.38 -3.55
N GLU A 95 -12.39 3.69 -3.71
CA GLU A 95 -13.62 4.37 -3.26
C GLU A 95 -14.80 4.15 -4.22
N SER A 96 -14.55 3.58 -5.40
CA SER A 96 -15.58 3.24 -6.37
C SER A 96 -16.53 2.14 -5.87
N LYS A 97 -17.78 2.20 -6.33
CA LYS A 97 -18.80 1.16 -6.08
C LYS A 97 -18.72 0.01 -7.08
N ILE A 98 -17.86 0.11 -8.09
CA ILE A 98 -17.71 -0.91 -9.12
C ILE A 98 -16.75 -1.99 -8.65
N SER A 99 -17.28 -3.19 -8.39
CA SER A 99 -16.46 -4.32 -7.93
C SER A 99 -15.28 -4.63 -8.86
N SER A 100 -15.50 -4.62 -10.18
CA SER A 100 -14.46 -4.96 -11.16
C SER A 100 -13.25 -4.02 -11.10
N VAL A 101 -13.49 -2.72 -10.92
CA VAL A 101 -12.47 -1.68 -10.77
C VAL A 101 -11.74 -1.82 -9.44
N VAL A 102 -12.48 -2.01 -8.34
CA VAL A 102 -11.90 -2.18 -6.99
C VAL A 102 -10.98 -3.40 -6.95
N ILE A 103 -11.40 -4.52 -7.56
CA ILE A 103 -10.63 -5.77 -7.61
C ILE A 103 -9.29 -5.55 -8.31
N ILE A 104 -9.30 -4.91 -9.49
CA ILE A 104 -8.07 -4.64 -10.25
C ILE A 104 -7.15 -3.69 -9.48
N ALA A 105 -7.71 -2.68 -8.81
CA ALA A 105 -6.93 -1.75 -7.99
C ALA A 105 -6.24 -2.47 -6.82
N LEU A 106 -6.98 -3.30 -6.06
CA LEU A 106 -6.44 -4.09 -4.95
C LEU A 106 -5.33 -5.05 -5.42
N GLU A 107 -5.53 -5.77 -6.53
CA GLU A 107 -4.52 -6.67 -7.08
C GLU A 107 -3.27 -5.94 -7.54
N SER A 108 -3.43 -4.77 -8.16
CA SER A 108 -2.29 -3.97 -8.63
C SER A 108 -1.46 -3.46 -7.46
N LEU A 109 -2.12 -2.97 -6.40
CA LEU A 109 -1.46 -2.49 -5.18
C LEU A 109 -0.77 -3.63 -4.43
N HIS A 110 -1.43 -4.79 -4.34
CA HIS A 110 -0.82 -5.99 -3.76
C HIS A 110 0.42 -6.43 -4.54
N LYS A 111 0.35 -6.39 -5.88
CA LYS A 111 1.48 -6.66 -6.75
C LYS A 111 2.65 -5.71 -6.48
N PHE A 112 2.41 -4.42 -6.26
CA PHE A 112 3.47 -3.46 -5.95
C PHE A 112 4.16 -3.75 -4.61
N LEU A 113 3.40 -4.16 -3.59
CA LEU A 113 3.93 -4.60 -2.31
C LEU A 113 4.78 -5.86 -2.43
N VAL A 114 4.26 -6.90 -3.08
CA VAL A 114 4.96 -8.21 -3.20
C VAL A 114 6.25 -8.09 -4.01
N HIS A 115 6.30 -7.21 -5.01
CA HIS A 115 7.53 -6.93 -5.76
C HIS A 115 8.51 -5.99 -5.03
N GLY A 116 8.14 -5.47 -3.86
CA GLY A 116 8.98 -4.55 -3.09
C GLY A 116 9.08 -3.15 -3.70
N PHE A 117 8.16 -2.77 -4.60
CA PHE A 117 8.09 -1.41 -5.13
C PHE A 117 7.49 -0.41 -4.13
N MET A 118 6.80 -0.90 -3.10
CA MET A 118 6.25 -0.12 -1.99
C MET A 118 6.88 -0.58 -0.67
N ARG A 119 7.71 0.28 -0.05
CA ARG A 119 8.33 0.04 1.26
C ARG A 119 7.66 0.81 2.40
N GLY A 120 6.97 1.90 2.09
CA GLY A 120 6.09 2.58 3.06
C GLY A 120 6.75 3.69 3.88
N ASN A 121 7.97 4.11 3.51
CA ASN A 121 8.68 5.20 4.19
C ASN A 121 8.37 6.59 3.61
N PHE A 122 7.42 6.69 2.67
CA PHE A 122 7.11 7.95 1.99
C PHE A 122 5.73 8.49 2.38
N SER A 123 5.73 9.78 2.73
CA SER A 123 4.52 10.54 2.98
C SER A 123 4.00 11.15 1.68
N CYS A 124 2.68 11.11 1.48
CA CYS A 124 2.03 11.80 0.37
C CYS A 124 2.27 13.32 0.42
N PRO A 125 2.86 13.96 -0.61
CA PRO A 125 3.12 15.42 -0.60
C PRO A 125 1.86 16.29 -0.52
N LYS A 126 0.70 15.72 -0.89
CA LYS A 126 -0.59 16.44 -0.97
C LYS A 126 -1.36 16.47 0.36
N HIS A 127 -0.88 15.80 1.41
CA HIS A 127 -1.55 15.80 2.72
C HIS A 127 -0.74 16.63 3.71
N SER A 128 -1.37 17.65 4.31
CA SER A 128 -0.77 18.56 5.32
C SER A 128 -0.43 17.88 6.65
N LYS A 129 -0.72 16.58 6.78
CA LYS A 129 -0.27 15.69 7.85
C LYS A 129 0.50 14.59 7.15
N SER A 130 1.66 14.24 7.67
CA SER A 130 2.58 13.24 7.12
C SER A 130 1.99 11.82 7.15
N ILE A 131 0.92 11.58 6.39
CA ILE A 131 0.27 10.28 6.27
C ILE A 131 1.10 9.47 5.27
N LEU A 132 1.63 8.35 5.77
CA LEU A 132 2.37 7.41 4.95
C LEU A 132 1.45 6.83 3.88
N VAL A 133 1.96 6.60 2.67
CA VAL A 133 1.19 5.98 1.58
C VAL A 133 0.59 4.64 2.01
N VAL A 134 1.30 3.90 2.85
CA VAL A 134 0.83 2.62 3.39
C VAL A 134 -0.35 2.80 4.33
N ASP A 135 -0.38 3.85 5.15
CA ASP A 135 -1.54 4.15 6.00
C ASP A 135 -2.75 4.49 5.12
N ALA A 136 -2.57 5.30 4.08
CA ALA A 136 -3.62 5.60 3.12
C ALA A 136 -4.14 4.33 2.41
N LEU A 137 -3.23 3.41 2.07
CA LEU A 137 -3.54 2.12 1.48
C LEU A 137 -4.36 1.24 2.42
N VAL A 138 -3.98 1.14 3.69
CA VAL A 138 -4.73 0.39 4.71
C VAL A 138 -6.12 0.97 4.90
N GLN A 139 -6.25 2.30 4.93
CA GLN A 139 -7.56 2.97 5.02
C GLN A 139 -8.42 2.68 3.79
N GLY A 140 -7.85 2.81 2.58
CA GLY A 140 -8.56 2.53 1.33
C GLY A 140 -8.98 1.07 1.19
N ALA A 141 -8.11 0.11 1.53
CA ALA A 141 -8.45 -1.31 1.49
C ALA A 141 -9.54 -1.67 2.52
N SER A 142 -9.49 -1.04 3.70
CA SER A 142 -10.49 -1.27 4.75
C SER A 142 -11.87 -0.67 4.40
N SER A 143 -11.92 0.46 3.69
CA SER A 143 -13.19 1.06 3.27
C SER A 143 -13.90 0.22 2.19
N CYS A 144 -13.15 -0.48 1.32
CA CYS A 144 -13.73 -1.39 0.33
C CYS A 144 -14.60 -2.48 0.94
N VAL A 145 -14.24 -2.95 2.15
CA VAL A 145 -15.02 -3.96 2.86
C VAL A 145 -16.39 -3.42 3.23
N GLY A 146 -16.51 -2.17 3.67
CA GLY A 146 -17.80 -1.58 4.07
C GLY A 146 -18.78 -1.45 2.91
N SER A 147 -18.33 -0.93 1.77
CA SER A 147 -19.19 -0.73 0.59
C SER A 147 -19.51 -2.04 -0.13
N ASN A 148 -18.58 -2.99 -0.15
CA ASN A 148 -18.67 -4.21 -0.96
C ASN A 148 -18.54 -5.49 -0.10
N VAL A 149 -19.08 -5.48 1.13
CA VAL A 149 -18.97 -6.61 2.09
C VAL A 149 -19.36 -7.94 1.43
N GLN A 150 -20.31 -7.95 0.50
CA GLN A 150 -20.87 -9.18 -0.07
C GLN A 150 -20.02 -9.79 -1.20
N ASP A 151 -19.04 -9.08 -1.76
CA ASP A 151 -18.25 -9.61 -2.87
C ASP A 151 -17.09 -10.48 -2.35
N PRO A 152 -17.12 -11.80 -2.57
CA PRO A 152 -16.11 -12.71 -2.05
C PRO A 152 -14.72 -12.43 -2.64
N LYS A 153 -14.63 -11.88 -3.87
CA LYS A 153 -13.35 -11.56 -4.51
C LYS A 153 -12.67 -10.36 -3.87
N ILE A 154 -13.45 -9.34 -3.52
CA ILE A 154 -12.93 -8.16 -2.81
C ILE A 154 -12.47 -8.56 -1.40
N GLN A 155 -13.27 -9.35 -0.68
CA GLN A 155 -12.91 -9.83 0.66
C GLN A 155 -11.53 -10.51 0.67
N ILE A 156 -11.31 -11.48 -0.23
CA ILE A 156 -10.05 -12.25 -0.23
C ILE A 156 -8.86 -11.39 -0.64
N GLN A 157 -9.04 -10.44 -1.57
CA GLN A 157 -7.98 -9.52 -1.97
C GLN A 157 -7.61 -8.54 -0.86
N VAL A 158 -8.60 -8.01 -0.14
CA VAL A 158 -8.34 -7.16 1.04
C VAL A 158 -7.58 -7.94 2.11
N VAL A 159 -7.97 -9.19 2.41
CA VAL A 159 -7.26 -10.03 3.38
C VAL A 159 -5.79 -10.23 2.98
N ARG A 160 -5.53 -10.57 1.71
CA ARG A 160 -4.17 -10.78 1.20
C ARG A 160 -3.33 -9.51 1.27
N LEU A 161 -3.89 -8.39 0.82
CA LEU A 161 -3.23 -7.11 0.82
C LEU A 161 -2.86 -6.67 2.24
N LEU A 162 -3.81 -6.70 3.19
CA LEU A 162 -3.57 -6.29 4.58
C LEU A 162 -2.60 -7.24 5.30
N GLN A 163 -2.65 -8.54 5.01
CA GLN A 163 -1.67 -9.50 5.53
C GLN A 163 -0.27 -9.11 5.08
N ASP A 164 -0.07 -8.94 3.78
CA ASP A 164 1.27 -8.74 3.22
C ASP A 164 1.83 -7.35 3.53
N ILE A 165 0.97 -6.33 3.70
CA ILE A 165 1.37 -5.04 4.27
C ILE A 165 2.07 -5.19 5.62
N VAL A 166 1.57 -6.09 6.48
CA VAL A 166 2.14 -6.29 7.82
C VAL A 166 3.30 -7.28 7.79
N VAL A 167 3.20 -8.33 6.98
CA VAL A 167 4.14 -9.46 6.99
C VAL A 167 5.41 -9.17 6.18
N LEU A 168 5.30 -8.44 5.06
CA LEU A 168 6.46 -8.17 4.21
C LEU A 168 7.37 -7.13 4.85
N GLU A 169 8.67 -7.42 4.85
CA GLU A 169 9.71 -6.42 5.09
C GLU A 169 10.04 -5.73 3.76
N PRO A 170 10.33 -4.42 3.77
CA PRO A 170 10.54 -3.53 4.92
C PRO A 170 9.31 -2.68 5.27
N CYS A 171 8.08 -3.14 5.00
CA CYS A 171 6.87 -2.37 5.26
C CYS A 171 6.57 -2.32 6.76
N HIS A 172 6.76 -1.14 7.36
CA HIS A 172 6.52 -0.92 8.78
C HIS A 172 5.22 -0.16 9.00
N VAL A 173 4.20 -0.87 9.47
CA VAL A 173 2.91 -0.31 9.86
C VAL A 173 2.80 -0.30 11.38
N HIS A 174 2.44 0.85 11.94
CA HIS A 174 2.37 1.03 13.38
C HIS A 174 0.98 1.49 13.86
N SER A 175 0.77 1.36 15.17
CA SER A 175 -0.31 2.02 15.92
C SER A 175 -1.71 1.80 15.32
N SER A 176 -2.37 2.87 14.89
CA SER A 176 -3.76 2.85 14.42
C SER A 176 -3.96 2.04 13.14
N SER A 177 -2.98 2.05 12.24
CA SER A 177 -3.09 1.36 10.95
C SER A 177 -2.96 -0.15 11.13
N LEU A 178 -2.06 -0.60 12.02
CA LEU A 178 -1.94 -2.02 12.36
C LEU A 178 -3.23 -2.57 13.00
N LEU A 179 -3.80 -1.82 13.94
CA LEU A 179 -5.08 -2.18 14.57
C LEU A 179 -6.22 -2.19 13.55
N LEU A 180 -6.21 -1.26 12.59
CA LEU A 180 -7.19 -1.26 11.51
C LEU A 180 -7.05 -2.50 10.63
N CYS A 181 -5.84 -2.89 10.21
CA CYS A 181 -5.60 -4.14 9.48
C CYS A 181 -6.21 -5.34 10.21
N PHE A 182 -5.88 -5.47 11.51
CA PHE A 182 -6.35 -6.58 12.33
C PHE A 182 -7.87 -6.59 12.43
N ARG A 183 -8.49 -5.44 12.73
CA ARG A 183 -9.95 -5.28 12.83
C ARG A 183 -10.64 -5.64 11.51
N THR A 184 -10.12 -5.16 10.39
CA THR A 184 -10.71 -5.42 9.06
C THR A 184 -10.64 -6.91 8.71
N CYS A 185 -9.49 -7.56 8.91
CA CYS A 185 -9.34 -9.00 8.68
C CYS A 185 -10.25 -9.84 9.60
N PHE A 186 -10.39 -9.43 10.87
CA PHE A 186 -11.27 -10.10 11.82
C PHE A 186 -12.75 -9.93 11.45
N ASN A 187 -13.15 -8.74 11.00
CA ASN A 187 -14.51 -8.50 10.50
C ASN A 187 -14.84 -9.37 9.29
N ILE A 188 -13.91 -9.48 8.32
CA ILE A 188 -14.10 -10.39 7.17
C ILE A 188 -14.23 -11.83 7.65
N TYR A 189 -13.40 -12.28 8.59
CA TYR A 189 -13.49 -13.64 9.15
C TYR A 189 -14.89 -13.93 9.77
N LEU A 190 -15.49 -12.96 10.46
CA LEU A 190 -16.80 -13.12 11.08
C LEU A 190 -17.97 -13.09 10.08
N VAL A 191 -17.91 -12.22 9.08
CA VAL A 191 -19.03 -11.97 8.16
C VAL A 191 -18.97 -12.85 6.90
N CYS A 192 -17.79 -13.35 6.54
CA CYS A 192 -17.60 -14.16 5.34
C CYS A 192 -18.36 -15.49 5.41
N GLN A 193 -19.23 -15.73 4.44
CA GLN A 193 -19.99 -16.98 4.31
C GLN A 193 -19.17 -18.10 3.63
N ASN A 194 -18.09 -17.73 2.92
CA ASN A 194 -17.24 -18.69 2.23
C ASN A 194 -16.20 -19.26 3.21
N THR A 195 -16.29 -20.56 3.49
CA THR A 195 -15.42 -21.26 4.45
C THR A 195 -13.94 -21.23 4.07
N SER A 196 -13.61 -21.25 2.77
CA SER A 196 -12.24 -21.13 2.29
C SER A 196 -11.67 -19.73 2.53
N HIS A 197 -12.45 -18.69 2.26
CA HIS A 197 -12.05 -17.30 2.50
C HIS A 197 -11.95 -17.01 4.00
N GLN A 198 -12.87 -17.55 4.80
CA GLN A 198 -12.82 -17.49 6.25
C GLN A 198 -11.55 -18.18 6.80
N SER A 199 -11.18 -19.34 6.26
CA SER A 199 -9.94 -20.04 6.64
C SER A 199 -8.70 -19.24 6.27
N ALA A 200 -8.70 -18.59 5.10
CA ALA A 200 -7.62 -17.68 4.70
C ALA A 200 -7.52 -16.44 5.61
N ALA A 201 -8.64 -15.83 5.99
CA ALA A 201 -8.68 -14.71 6.92
C ALA A 201 -8.16 -15.11 8.31
N ARG A 202 -8.52 -16.31 8.80
CA ARG A 202 -7.98 -16.86 10.05
C ARG A 202 -6.46 -17.04 9.97
N ALA A 203 -5.96 -17.62 8.87
CA ALA A 203 -4.53 -17.81 8.67
C ALA A 203 -3.80 -16.45 8.62
N ALA A 204 -4.37 -15.45 7.94
CA ALA A 204 -3.83 -14.10 7.86
C ALA A 204 -3.75 -13.44 9.25
N LEU A 205 -4.79 -13.54 10.07
CA LEU A 205 -4.78 -13.02 11.45
C LEU A 205 -3.67 -13.65 12.30
N THR A 206 -3.50 -14.97 12.22
CA THR A 206 -2.41 -15.66 12.93
C THR A 206 -1.05 -15.17 12.46
N ARG A 207 -0.84 -15.01 11.14
CA ARG A 207 0.42 -14.51 10.58
C ARG A 207 0.71 -13.08 11.01
N ILE A 208 -0.30 -12.20 10.97
CA ILE A 208 -0.19 -10.81 11.44
C ILE A 208 0.25 -10.78 12.90
N ILE A 209 -0.41 -11.53 13.79
CA ILE A 209 -0.04 -11.59 15.21
C ILE A 209 1.38 -12.12 15.38
N HIS A 210 1.70 -13.25 14.73
CA HIS A 210 3.01 -13.89 14.85
C HIS A 210 4.13 -12.94 14.40
N THR A 211 3.98 -12.26 13.27
CA THR A 211 4.98 -11.31 12.78
C THR A 211 5.12 -10.10 13.71
N VAL A 212 4.01 -9.56 14.24
CA VAL A 212 4.09 -8.45 15.20
C VAL A 212 4.81 -8.86 16.47
N MET A 213 4.49 -10.04 17.03
CA MET A 213 5.16 -10.54 18.23
C MET A 213 6.64 -10.82 17.98
N HIS A 214 6.98 -11.44 16.85
CA HIS A 214 8.38 -11.68 16.46
C HIS A 214 9.17 -10.37 16.35
N ARG A 215 8.60 -9.34 15.69
CA ARG A 215 9.24 -8.01 15.59
C ARG A 215 9.39 -7.33 16.95
N MET A 216 8.43 -7.50 17.84
CA MET A 216 8.53 -6.98 19.21
C MET A 216 9.66 -7.66 20.00
N GLU A 217 9.84 -8.96 19.82
CA GLU A 217 10.95 -9.72 20.43
C GLU A 217 12.30 -9.30 19.83
N ASP A 218 12.41 -9.19 18.51
CA ASP A 218 13.64 -8.75 17.84
C ASP A 218 14.07 -7.34 18.26
N MET A 219 13.13 -6.39 18.39
CA MET A 219 13.41 -5.03 18.88
C MET A 219 13.92 -5.00 20.33
N THR A 220 13.61 -6.03 21.14
CA THR A 220 14.17 -6.15 22.50
C THR A 220 15.57 -6.77 22.53
N ILE A 221 16.02 -7.35 21.42
CA ILE A 221 17.34 -7.99 21.28
C ILE A 221 18.38 -7.00 20.73
N ASP A 222 17.95 -5.87 20.14
CA ASP A 222 18.86 -4.78 19.79
C ASP A 222 19.54 -4.22 21.05
N PRO A 223 20.88 -4.32 21.18
CA PRO A 223 21.59 -4.03 22.43
C PRO A 223 21.43 -2.57 22.89
N GLU A 224 21.16 -1.65 21.96
CA GLU A 224 20.96 -0.23 22.22
C GLU A 224 19.56 0.08 22.78
N ILE A 225 18.52 -0.61 22.28
CA ILE A 225 17.14 -0.47 22.77
C ILE A 225 16.97 -1.23 24.09
N ALA A 226 17.60 -2.39 24.24
CA ALA A 226 17.66 -3.12 25.50
C ALA A 226 18.33 -2.27 26.61
N ALA A 227 19.41 -1.55 26.27
CA ALA A 227 20.06 -0.63 27.20
C ALA A 227 19.16 0.57 27.56
N ALA A 228 18.45 1.15 26.58
CA ALA A 228 17.52 2.24 26.83
C ALA A 228 16.30 1.80 27.67
N ALA A 229 15.72 0.63 27.39
CA ALA A 229 14.61 0.07 28.17
C ALA A 229 15.03 -0.30 29.60
N ALA A 230 16.23 -0.85 29.78
CA ALA A 230 16.80 -1.13 31.10
C ALA A 230 17.08 0.17 31.88
N ALA A 231 17.56 1.23 31.22
CA ALA A 231 17.79 2.53 31.85
C ALA A 231 16.48 3.18 32.33
N ILE A 232 15.40 3.07 31.55
CA ILE A 232 14.08 3.57 31.93
C ILE A 232 13.50 2.77 33.12
N ALA A 233 13.65 1.45 33.11
CA ALA A 233 13.21 0.60 34.22
C ALA A 233 13.99 0.89 35.52
N ALA A 234 15.29 1.18 35.42
CA ALA A 234 16.13 1.55 36.56
C ALA A 234 15.82 2.95 37.13
N ALA A 235 15.33 3.88 36.30
CA ALA A 235 14.94 5.22 36.74
C ALA A 235 13.56 5.26 37.43
N ALA A 236 12.76 4.19 37.29
CA ALA A 236 11.43 4.06 37.89
C ALA A 236 11.42 3.29 39.22
N ALA A 237 12.58 2.78 39.67
CA ALA A 237 12.79 2.08 40.93
C ALA A 237 13.53 2.97 41.94
#